data_AF-A0A8J3D9V1-F1
#
_entry.id   AF-A0A8J3D9V1-F1
#
_cell.length_a   1.000
_cell.length_b   1.000
_cell.length_c   1.000
_cell.angle_alpha   90.00
_cell.angle_beta   90.00
_cell.angle_gamma   90.00
#
_symmetry.space_group_name_H-M   'P 1'
#
loop_
_entity.id
_entity.type
_entity.pdbx_description
1 polymer ?
#
loop_
_entity_poly.entity_id
_entity_poly.type
_entity_poly.pdbx_seq_one_letter_code
_entity_poly.pdbx_strand_id
1 'polypeptide(L)'
;MRRIILLTLITSFISITGFAGTAALSLPDLEEQNLAQGVDEEYERYKKRGDDYFDQGDYLNALRQYRNCLEVPNFEKDPYALGRIELCQQLIKLRELATKSLNQGNGEEAVVSFEKILAENPKDSITKVNLTDYWTREATKFYSQQDYEAAKERYQKALKYAAKPDLIQVQIQNSDAFIKFRNEQAGKQAANESPATPDTELKEETLDQITISSAKPEPVKFIKPKRRLGAKLLAAAVGVGAGAYAYSLNNNYQTKLDEVNRIGKAVDSDGDNVILLPAEFNQWQTAYKATTDAKNDRSKFMTALGVAGAAAITEIILFALPKTSKPTGISLGSATQSSGLAVRYIFK
;
A
#
# COMPACT_ATOMS: atom_id res chain seq x y z
N MET A 1 -3.11 -36.51 40.84
CA MET A 1 -3.63 -37.27 42.00
C MET A 1 -4.86 -36.54 42.53
N ARG A 2 -5.94 -37.30 42.68
CA ARG A 2 -7.27 -37.01 43.25
C ARG A 2 -7.32 -35.92 44.34
N ARG A 3 -8.37 -35.06 44.32
CA ARG A 3 -9.27 -34.72 45.44
C ARG A 3 -10.40 -33.80 44.95
N ILE A 4 -11.59 -34.35 44.69
CA ILE A 4 -12.79 -34.48 45.55
C ILE A 4 -13.75 -33.29 45.35
N ILE A 5 -14.86 -33.64 44.69
CA ILE A 5 -16.12 -32.90 44.52
C ILE A 5 -16.82 -32.82 45.88
N LEU A 6 -17.27 -31.64 46.30
CA LEU A 6 -18.20 -31.48 47.43
C LEU A 6 -19.58 -31.09 46.89
N LEU A 7 -20.50 -32.06 46.99
CA LEU A 7 -21.89 -31.98 46.59
C LEU A 7 -22.72 -31.75 47.87
N THR A 8 -23.25 -30.55 48.07
CA THR A 8 -24.14 -30.26 49.19
C THR A 8 -25.60 -30.42 48.76
N LEU A 9 -26.15 -31.57 49.14
CA LEU A 9 -27.57 -31.91 49.20
C LEU A 9 -28.29 -30.99 50.20
N ILE A 10 -29.22 -30.16 49.73
CA ILE A 10 -30.24 -29.54 50.58
C ILE A 10 -31.54 -30.32 50.33
N THR A 11 -31.87 -31.17 51.29
CA THR A 11 -33.20 -31.77 51.43
C THR A 11 -33.91 -30.99 52.53
N SER A 12 -35.03 -30.34 52.21
CA SER A 12 -35.94 -29.82 53.22
C SER A 12 -37.36 -29.76 52.66
N PHE A 13 -38.13 -30.74 53.13
CA PHE A 13 -39.52 -30.65 53.59
C PHE A 13 -40.59 -30.03 52.70
N ILE A 14 -41.41 -30.93 52.16
CA ILE A 14 -42.79 -30.70 51.73
C ILE A 14 -43.64 -30.44 52.99
N SER A 15 -44.39 -29.34 53.00
CA SER A 15 -45.58 -29.17 53.82
C SER A 15 -46.67 -28.55 52.95
N ILE A 16 -47.63 -29.39 52.58
CA ILE A 16 -48.84 -29.01 51.86
C ILE A 16 -49.87 -28.61 52.91
N THR A 17 -50.25 -27.33 52.94
CA THR A 17 -51.51 -26.88 53.54
C THR A 17 -52.17 -25.90 52.58
N GLY A 18 -53.37 -26.26 52.15
CA GLY A 18 -54.12 -25.58 51.12
C GLY A 18 -54.46 -24.14 51.46
N PHE A 19 -54.30 -23.29 50.45
CA PHE A 19 -54.96 -22.00 50.35
C PHE A 19 -55.64 -21.96 48.99
N ALA A 20 -56.96 -22.12 48.99
CA ALA A 20 -57.80 -21.86 47.82
C ALA A 20 -57.91 -20.34 47.65
N GLY A 21 -56.88 -19.75 47.06
CA GLY A 21 -56.93 -18.42 46.47
C GLY A 21 -56.92 -18.60 44.96
N THR A 22 -58.01 -18.25 44.30
CA THR A 22 -58.04 -18.05 42.85
C THR A 22 -57.13 -16.87 42.51
N ALA A 23 -55.82 -17.12 42.43
CA ALA A 23 -54.89 -16.24 41.76
C ALA A 23 -55.07 -16.50 40.27
N ALA A 24 -55.64 -15.52 39.57
CA ALA A 24 -55.43 -15.42 38.14
C ALA A 24 -53.91 -15.36 37.94
N LEU A 25 -53.32 -16.47 37.48
CA LEU A 25 -51.95 -16.48 36.97
C LEU A 25 -51.98 -15.55 35.76
N SER A 26 -51.64 -14.30 36.00
CA SER A 26 -51.42 -13.33 34.95
C SER A 26 -50.31 -13.92 34.08
N LEU A 27 -50.57 -13.99 32.77
CA LEU A 27 -49.64 -14.40 31.73
C LEU A 27 -48.64 -13.32 31.21
N PRO A 28 -48.35 -12.16 31.86
CA PRO A 28 -47.43 -11.18 31.27
C PRO A 28 -45.95 -11.52 31.46
N ASP A 29 -45.59 -12.40 32.41
CA ASP A 29 -44.19 -12.59 32.84
C ASP A 29 -43.32 -13.36 31.81
N LEU A 30 -43.93 -14.17 30.95
CA LEU A 30 -43.22 -14.91 29.88
C LEU A 30 -43.05 -14.12 28.59
N GLU A 31 -43.96 -13.17 28.29
CA GLU A 31 -43.80 -12.25 27.15
C GLU A 31 -42.78 -11.15 27.47
N GLU A 32 -42.81 -10.59 28.68
CA GLU A 32 -41.84 -9.57 29.10
C GLU A 32 -40.40 -10.11 29.16
N GLN A 33 -40.18 -11.35 29.60
CA GLN A 33 -38.85 -11.96 29.59
C GLN A 33 -38.32 -12.25 28.18
N ASN A 34 -39.17 -12.72 27.26
CA ASN A 34 -38.76 -12.93 25.87
C ASN A 34 -38.52 -11.60 25.13
N LEU A 35 -39.31 -10.57 25.43
CA LEU A 35 -39.13 -9.23 24.88
C LEU A 35 -37.83 -8.60 25.39
N ALA A 36 -37.53 -8.73 26.69
CA ALA A 36 -36.27 -8.26 27.27
C ALA A 36 -35.04 -8.97 26.67
N GLN A 37 -35.09 -10.30 26.49
CA GLN A 37 -34.00 -11.04 25.84
C GLN A 37 -33.79 -10.63 24.38
N GLY A 38 -34.87 -10.41 23.61
CA GLY A 38 -34.77 -9.96 22.22
C GLY A 38 -34.20 -8.54 22.09
N VAL A 39 -34.54 -7.65 23.03
CA VAL A 39 -34.02 -6.27 23.11
C VAL A 39 -32.52 -6.25 23.42
N ASP A 40 -32.07 -7.08 24.36
CA ASP A 40 -30.64 -7.20 24.70
C ASP A 40 -29.81 -7.76 23.52
N GLU A 41 -30.35 -8.73 22.77
CA GLU A 41 -29.70 -9.28 21.57
C GLU A 41 -29.57 -8.25 20.44
N GLU A 42 -30.60 -7.40 20.25
CA GLU A 42 -30.58 -6.35 19.24
C GLU A 42 -29.55 -5.27 19.56
N TYR A 43 -29.50 -4.81 20.82
CA TYR A 43 -28.50 -3.85 21.29
C TYR A 43 -27.08 -4.39 21.09
N GLU A 44 -26.78 -5.62 21.53
CA GLU A 44 -25.44 -6.20 21.39
C GLU A 44 -25.05 -6.40 19.92
N ARG A 45 -26.02 -6.68 19.04
CA ARG A 45 -25.77 -6.75 17.59
C ARG A 45 -25.39 -5.39 17.01
N TYR A 46 -26.09 -4.31 17.35
CA TYR A 46 -25.73 -2.97 16.89
C TYR A 46 -24.37 -2.54 17.43
N LYS A 47 -24.15 -2.72 18.73
CA LYS A 47 -22.89 -2.42 19.41
C LYS A 47 -21.72 -3.13 18.76
N LYS A 48 -21.81 -4.45 18.55
CA LYS A 48 -20.76 -5.23 17.89
C LYS A 48 -20.45 -4.74 16.49
N ARG A 49 -21.47 -4.48 15.66
CA ARG A 49 -21.26 -3.93 14.30
C ARG A 49 -20.62 -2.55 14.35
N GLY A 50 -21.05 -1.70 15.29
CA GLY A 50 -20.46 -0.38 15.51
C GLY A 50 -18.99 -0.47 15.84
N ASP A 51 -18.62 -1.37 16.75
CA ASP A 51 -17.24 -1.63 17.15
C ASP A 51 -16.39 -2.20 16.01
N ASP A 52 -16.95 -3.13 15.21
CA ASP A 52 -16.27 -3.68 14.04
C ASP A 52 -15.97 -2.59 12.99
N TYR A 53 -16.93 -1.69 12.73
CA TYR A 53 -16.71 -0.53 11.86
C TYR A 53 -15.73 0.47 12.46
N PHE A 54 -15.82 0.72 13.77
CA PHE A 54 -14.91 1.61 14.48
C PHE A 54 -13.47 1.11 14.38
N ASP A 55 -13.22 -0.17 14.68
CA ASP A 55 -11.90 -0.79 14.59
C ASP A 55 -11.30 -0.67 13.18
N GLN A 56 -12.12 -0.76 12.14
CA GLN A 56 -11.67 -0.59 10.74
C GLN A 56 -11.37 0.86 10.37
N GLY A 57 -11.89 1.82 11.14
CA GLY A 57 -11.83 3.25 10.86
C GLY A 57 -13.01 3.78 10.06
N ASP A 58 -14.07 2.99 9.86
CA ASP A 58 -15.30 3.42 9.19
C ASP A 58 -16.24 4.12 10.17
N TYR A 59 -15.85 5.32 10.57
CA TYR A 59 -16.53 6.07 11.62
C TYR A 59 -17.97 6.48 11.24
N LEU A 60 -18.29 6.60 9.95
CA LEU A 60 -19.65 6.93 9.52
C LEU A 60 -20.59 5.74 9.74
N ASN A 61 -20.18 4.54 9.35
CA ASN A 61 -20.98 3.34 9.62
C ASN A 61 -21.01 3.00 11.11
N ALA A 62 -19.90 3.18 11.83
CA ALA A 62 -19.85 3.02 13.29
C ALA A 62 -20.86 3.96 13.98
N LEU A 63 -20.82 5.25 13.63
CA LEU A 63 -21.75 6.27 14.13
C LEU A 63 -23.22 5.88 13.94
N ARG A 64 -23.57 5.33 12.76
CA ARG A 64 -24.92 4.85 12.48
C ARG A 64 -25.30 3.70 13.40
N GLN A 65 -24.44 2.69 13.57
CA GLN A 65 -24.74 1.56 14.44
C GLN A 65 -24.88 1.99 15.92
N TYR A 66 -24.03 2.90 16.40
CA TYR A 66 -24.16 3.40 17.77
C TYR A 66 -25.41 4.24 17.98
N ARG A 67 -25.88 4.98 16.96
CA ARG A 67 -27.20 5.63 17.02
C ARG A 67 -28.32 4.61 17.12
N ASN A 68 -28.26 3.53 16.35
CA ASN A 68 -29.24 2.45 16.44
C ASN A 68 -29.28 1.82 17.84
N CYS A 69 -28.15 1.75 18.57
CA CYS A 69 -28.16 1.30 19.96
C CYS A 69 -29.07 2.16 20.85
N LEU A 70 -29.15 3.47 20.59
CA LEU A 70 -30.00 4.40 21.35
C LEU A 70 -31.47 4.35 20.92
N GLU A 71 -31.78 3.70 19.81
CA GLU A 71 -33.17 3.46 19.38
C GLU A 71 -33.74 2.17 19.98
N VAL A 72 -32.89 1.33 20.60
CA VAL A 72 -33.33 0.11 21.27
C VAL A 72 -34.03 0.49 22.59
N PRO A 73 -35.24 -0.04 22.87
CA PRO A 73 -35.97 0.28 24.10
C PRO A 73 -35.14 0.05 25.36
N ASN A 74 -35.20 0.98 26.31
CA ASN A 74 -34.42 1.01 27.56
C ASN A 74 -32.93 1.38 27.41
N PHE A 75 -32.43 1.62 26.19
CA PHE A 75 -31.02 1.99 25.93
C PHE A 75 -30.86 3.43 25.39
N GLU A 76 -31.89 4.26 25.47
CA GLU A 76 -31.94 5.59 24.84
C GLU A 76 -30.89 6.58 25.38
N LYS A 77 -30.36 6.28 26.58
CA LYS A 77 -29.34 7.07 27.27
C LYS A 77 -28.11 6.25 27.61
N ASP A 78 -27.86 5.18 26.86
CA ASP A 78 -26.70 4.33 27.08
C ASP A 78 -25.40 5.15 26.99
N PRO A 79 -24.60 5.23 28.07
CA PRO A 79 -23.39 6.04 28.10
C PRO A 79 -22.33 5.52 27.13
N TYR A 80 -22.31 4.21 26.84
CA TYR A 80 -21.37 3.62 25.90
C TYR A 80 -21.62 4.14 24.48
N ALA A 81 -22.84 3.98 23.97
CA ALA A 81 -23.22 4.44 22.64
C ALA A 81 -23.06 5.96 22.50
N LEU A 82 -23.45 6.75 23.51
CA LEU A 82 -23.26 8.21 23.50
C LEU A 82 -21.79 8.62 23.40
N GLY A 83 -20.92 8.03 24.23
CA GLY A 83 -19.48 8.32 24.18
C GLY A 83 -18.85 7.93 22.85
N ARG A 84 -19.26 6.79 22.29
CA ARG A 84 -18.80 6.33 20.97
C ARG A 84 -19.26 7.23 19.83
N ILE A 85 -20.51 7.71 19.87
CA ILE A 85 -21.05 8.68 18.92
C ILE A 85 -20.19 9.95 18.89
N GLU A 86 -19.88 10.49 20.06
CA GLU A 86 -19.09 11.72 20.19
C GLU A 86 -17.66 11.54 19.65
N LEU A 87 -17.01 10.42 20.01
CA LEU A 87 -15.69 10.08 19.50
C LEU A 87 -15.68 9.92 17.98
N CYS A 88 -16.64 9.18 17.40
CA CYS A 88 -16.77 9.05 15.95
C CYS A 88 -16.89 10.41 15.25
N GLN A 89 -17.69 11.33 15.80
CA GLN A 89 -17.83 12.67 15.22
C GLN A 89 -16.52 13.46 15.25
N GLN A 90 -15.74 13.35 16.32
CA GLN A 90 -14.42 13.98 16.41
C GLN A 90 -13.44 13.40 15.39
N LEU A 91 -13.40 12.08 15.24
CA LEU A 91 -12.51 11.40 14.30
C LEU A 91 -12.89 11.68 12.83
N ILE A 92 -14.18 11.80 12.52
CA ILE A 92 -14.65 12.24 11.20
C ILE A 92 -14.11 13.64 10.88
N LYS A 93 -14.25 14.60 11.81
CA LYS A 93 -13.73 15.97 11.62
C LYS A 93 -12.22 16.01 11.42
N LEU A 94 -11.46 15.20 12.18
CA LEU A 94 -10.02 15.08 12.00
C LEU A 94 -9.66 14.53 10.62
N ARG A 95 -10.42 13.55 10.13
CA ARG A 95 -10.19 12.97 8.80
C ARG A 95 -10.50 13.97 7.70
N GLU A 96 -11.59 14.72 7.81
CA GLU A 96 -11.94 15.81 6.89
C GLU A 96 -10.85 16.90 6.85
N LEU A 97 -10.32 17.28 8.02
CA LEU A 97 -9.21 18.21 8.12
C LEU A 97 -7.96 17.67 7.40
N ALA A 98 -7.60 16.41 7.64
CA ALA A 98 -6.46 15.77 6.99
C ALA A 98 -6.62 15.74 5.46
N THR A 99 -7.79 15.34 4.97
CA THR A 99 -8.09 15.33 3.53
C THR A 99 -8.02 16.75 2.94
N LYS A 100 -8.54 17.75 3.64
CA LYS A 100 -8.45 19.15 3.21
C LYS A 100 -7.01 19.62 3.12
N SER A 101 -6.18 19.35 4.13
CA SER A 101 -4.76 19.70 4.11
C SER A 101 -4.01 19.01 2.96
N LEU A 102 -4.30 17.73 2.67
CA LEU A 102 -3.75 17.05 1.48
C LEU A 102 -4.12 17.75 0.18
N ASN A 103 -5.39 18.13 0.02
CA ASN A 103 -5.87 18.81 -1.19
C ASN A 103 -5.24 20.20 -1.38
N GLN A 104 -4.82 20.84 -0.29
CA GLN A 104 -4.10 22.12 -0.29
C GLN A 104 -2.58 21.96 -0.48
N GLY A 105 -2.07 20.73 -0.55
CA GLY A 105 -0.63 20.44 -0.64
C GLY A 105 0.08 20.45 0.72
N ASN A 106 -0.64 20.68 1.82
CA ASN A 106 -0.11 20.70 3.18
C ASN A 106 -0.03 19.28 3.77
N GLY A 107 0.84 18.44 3.19
CA GLY A 107 0.93 17.03 3.56
C GLY A 107 1.37 16.79 5.01
N GLU A 108 2.23 17.62 5.57
CA GLU A 108 2.69 17.49 6.96
C GLU A 108 1.56 17.71 7.96
N GLU A 109 0.71 18.71 7.72
CA GLU A 109 -0.47 18.97 8.55
C GLU A 109 -1.50 17.82 8.47
N ALA A 110 -1.65 17.23 7.28
CA ALA A 110 -2.48 16.05 7.11
C ALA A 110 -1.97 14.85 7.92
N VAL A 111 -0.65 14.62 7.93
CA VAL A 111 -0.02 13.57 8.74
C VAL A 111 -0.32 13.78 10.22
N VAL A 112 -0.16 15.00 10.74
CA VAL A 112 -0.46 15.31 12.15
C VAL A 112 -1.91 14.96 12.49
N SER A 113 -2.85 15.28 11.60
CA SER A 113 -4.26 14.96 11.79
C SER A 113 -4.53 13.46 11.76
N PHE A 114 -3.90 12.71 10.85
CA PHE A 114 -3.99 11.25 10.81
C PHE A 114 -3.34 10.57 12.03
N GLU A 115 -2.22 11.10 12.53
CA GLU A 115 -1.56 10.58 13.74
C GLU A 115 -2.43 10.75 14.98
N LYS A 116 -3.17 11.87 15.09
CA LYS A 116 -4.19 12.04 16.14
C LYS A 116 -5.29 10.99 16.06
N ILE A 117 -5.76 10.66 14.85
CA ILE A 117 -6.75 9.60 14.65
C ILE A 117 -6.19 8.25 15.13
N LEU A 118 -4.94 7.92 14.80
CA LEU A 118 -4.30 6.67 15.22
C LEU A 118 -3.99 6.61 16.72
N ALA A 119 -3.83 7.75 17.38
CA ALA A 119 -3.68 7.79 18.84
C ALA A 119 -4.96 7.34 19.54
N GLU A 120 -6.12 7.77 19.03
CA GLU A 120 -7.44 7.37 19.55
C GLU A 120 -7.87 5.98 19.08
N ASN A 121 -7.53 5.63 17.83
CA ASN A 121 -7.84 4.34 17.24
C ASN A 121 -6.63 3.73 16.52
N PRO A 122 -5.77 2.98 17.24
CA PRO A 122 -4.59 2.35 16.67
C PRO A 122 -4.89 1.27 15.62
N LYS A 123 -6.14 0.79 15.52
CA LYS A 123 -6.55 -0.26 14.57
C LYS A 123 -7.06 0.30 13.24
N ASP A 124 -7.33 1.61 13.16
CA ASP A 124 -7.87 2.29 11.98
C ASP A 124 -7.06 1.96 10.72
N SER A 125 -7.60 1.02 9.93
CA SER A 125 -6.94 0.50 8.74
C SER A 125 -6.93 1.52 7.61
N ILE A 126 -7.99 2.34 7.51
CA ILE A 126 -8.13 3.38 6.49
C ILE A 126 -7.05 4.44 6.68
N THR A 127 -6.87 4.92 7.90
CA THR A 127 -5.86 5.94 8.21
C THR A 127 -4.43 5.41 8.02
N LYS A 128 -4.17 4.15 8.39
CA LYS A 128 -2.87 3.50 8.12
C LYS A 128 -2.57 3.41 6.61
N VAL A 129 -3.55 3.06 5.80
CA VAL A 129 -3.41 3.04 4.33
C VAL A 129 -3.13 4.44 3.81
N ASN A 130 -3.89 5.45 4.22
CA ASN A 130 -3.67 6.83 3.80
C ASN A 130 -2.26 7.34 4.12
N LEU A 131 -1.75 7.08 5.33
CA LEU A 131 -0.39 7.42 5.72
C LEU A 131 0.66 6.66 4.92
N THR A 132 0.45 5.36 4.70
CA THR A 132 1.33 4.52 3.88
C THR A 132 1.43 5.08 2.46
N ASP A 133 0.29 5.40 1.84
CA ASP A 133 0.22 5.91 0.47
C ASP A 133 0.83 7.30 0.34
N TYR A 134 0.56 8.19 1.30
CA TYR A 134 1.17 9.52 1.35
C TYR A 134 2.70 9.43 1.39
N TRP A 135 3.25 8.67 2.33
CA TRP A 135 4.70 8.54 2.48
C TRP A 135 5.35 7.81 1.30
N THR A 136 4.68 6.81 0.72
CA THR A 136 5.13 6.12 -0.49
C THR A 136 5.20 7.05 -1.69
N ARG A 137 4.22 7.94 -1.85
CA ARG A 137 4.18 8.94 -2.93
C ARG A 137 5.30 9.96 -2.79
N GLU A 138 5.52 10.46 -1.58
CA GLU A 138 6.65 11.35 -1.26
C GLU A 138 7.99 10.66 -1.50
N ALA A 139 8.14 9.40 -1.09
CA ALA A 139 9.34 8.62 -1.36
C ALA A 139 9.60 8.48 -2.87
N THR A 140 8.56 8.17 -3.64
CA THR A 140 8.63 8.00 -5.09
C THR A 140 9.02 9.32 -5.79
N LYS A 141 8.57 10.47 -5.27
CA LYS A 141 8.98 11.80 -5.76
C LYS A 141 10.50 11.97 -5.61
N PHE A 142 11.05 11.76 -4.42
CA PHE A 142 12.51 11.85 -4.20
C PHE A 142 13.28 10.81 -4.99
N TYR A 143 12.75 9.58 -5.08
CA TYR A 143 13.36 8.51 -5.88
C TYR A 143 13.48 8.90 -7.36
N SER A 144 12.45 9.53 -7.93
CA SER A 144 12.47 10.03 -9.31
C SER A 144 13.46 11.19 -9.52
N GLN A 145 13.74 11.94 -8.46
CA GLN A 145 14.75 13.00 -8.42
C GLN A 145 16.17 12.44 -8.18
N GLN A 146 16.30 11.11 -8.08
CA GLN A 146 17.52 10.41 -7.69
C GLN A 146 17.99 10.75 -6.27
N ASP A 147 17.17 11.37 -5.44
CA ASP A 147 17.48 11.54 -4.02
C ASP A 147 17.08 10.27 -3.26
N TYR A 148 17.94 9.26 -3.37
CA TYR A 148 17.68 7.94 -2.79
C TYR A 148 17.76 7.93 -1.25
N GLU A 149 18.47 8.87 -0.65
CA GLU A 149 18.54 9.02 0.81
C GLU A 149 17.20 9.53 1.35
N ALA A 150 16.69 10.62 0.78
CA ALA A 150 15.36 11.13 1.14
C ALA A 150 14.26 10.11 0.82
N ALA A 151 14.34 9.44 -0.34
CA ALA A 151 13.39 8.39 -0.71
C ALA A 151 13.34 7.26 0.33
N LYS A 152 14.51 6.78 0.77
CA LYS A 152 14.62 5.76 1.81
C LYS A 152 13.95 6.19 3.12
N GLU A 153 14.22 7.40 3.59
CA GLU A 153 13.62 7.93 4.82
C GLU A 153 12.09 7.95 4.73
N ARG A 154 11.54 8.38 3.59
CA ARG A 154 10.09 8.40 3.36
C ARG A 154 9.50 6.99 3.27
N TYR A 155 10.18 6.03 2.64
CA TYR A 155 9.75 4.63 2.67
C TYR A 155 9.78 4.04 4.09
N GLN A 156 10.76 4.40 4.92
CA GLN A 156 10.78 3.99 6.33
C GLN A 156 9.59 4.55 7.12
N LYS A 157 9.16 5.78 6.83
CA LYS A 157 7.92 6.34 7.39
C LYS A 157 6.69 5.57 6.92
N ALA A 158 6.60 5.22 5.63
CA ALA A 158 5.52 4.39 5.10
C ALA A 158 5.46 3.00 5.76
N LEU A 159 6.62 2.39 6.01
CA LEU A 159 6.74 1.04 6.58
C LEU A 159 6.07 0.93 7.96
N LYS A 160 6.06 2.00 8.76
CA LYS A 160 5.43 2.02 10.09
C LYS A 160 3.93 1.73 10.06
N TYR A 161 3.27 2.03 8.95
CA TYR A 161 1.82 1.95 8.80
C TYR A 161 1.38 0.86 7.80
N ALA A 162 2.33 0.26 7.07
CA ALA A 162 2.04 -0.61 5.94
C ALA A 162 1.38 -1.92 6.35
N ALA A 163 0.23 -2.23 5.73
CA ALA A 163 -0.41 -3.55 5.84
C ALA A 163 0.42 -4.67 5.16
N LYS A 164 1.25 -4.31 4.17
CA LYS A 164 2.14 -5.21 3.43
C LYS A 164 3.58 -4.70 3.51
N PRO A 165 4.30 -4.95 4.62
CA PRO A 165 5.62 -4.39 4.86
C PRO A 165 6.65 -4.83 3.81
N ASP A 166 6.54 -6.06 3.29
CA ASP A 166 7.49 -6.64 2.33
C ASP A 166 7.65 -5.76 1.07
N LEU A 167 6.55 -5.18 0.57
CA LEU A 167 6.58 -4.33 -0.61
C LEU A 167 7.37 -3.04 -0.36
N ILE A 168 7.19 -2.43 0.81
CA ILE A 168 7.92 -1.20 1.20
C ILE A 168 9.38 -1.53 1.49
N GLN A 169 9.65 -2.69 2.09
CA GLN A 169 10.99 -3.16 2.39
C GLN A 169 11.84 -3.37 1.12
N VAL A 170 11.26 -3.91 0.05
CA VAL A 170 11.93 -4.01 -1.25
C VAL A 170 12.32 -2.62 -1.78
N GLN A 171 11.46 -1.61 -1.63
CA GLN A 171 11.79 -0.24 -2.07
C GLN A 171 12.91 0.41 -1.24
N ILE A 172 12.96 0.12 0.06
CA ILE A 172 14.08 0.52 0.93
C ILE A 172 15.38 -0.13 0.45
N GLN A 173 15.36 -1.44 0.19
CA GLN A 173 16.53 -2.18 -0.30
C GLN A 173 17.02 -1.66 -1.66
N ASN A 174 16.10 -1.33 -2.57
CA ASN A 174 16.43 -0.71 -3.85
C ASN A 174 17.14 0.63 -3.62
N SER A 175 16.58 1.49 -2.77
CA SER A 175 17.18 2.79 -2.44
C SER A 175 18.59 2.63 -1.87
N ASP A 176 18.78 1.68 -0.94
CA ASP A 176 20.10 1.34 -0.39
C ASP A 176 21.11 0.87 -1.44
N ALA A 177 20.68 0.03 -2.38
CA ALA A 177 21.53 -0.43 -3.47
C ALA A 177 22.00 0.72 -4.36
N PHE A 178 21.12 1.68 -4.68
CA PHE A 178 21.47 2.85 -5.48
C PHE A 178 22.39 3.83 -4.75
N ILE A 179 22.19 4.05 -3.44
CA ILE A 179 23.10 4.86 -2.61
C ILE A 179 24.50 4.24 -2.64
N LYS A 180 24.59 2.93 -2.37
CA LYS A 180 25.88 2.21 -2.37
C LYS A 180 26.55 2.30 -3.74
N PHE A 181 25.81 2.06 -4.82
CA PHE A 181 26.33 2.15 -6.19
C PHE A 181 26.88 3.54 -6.50
N ARG A 182 26.17 4.61 -6.15
CA ARG A 182 26.63 5.99 -6.34
C ARG A 182 27.94 6.25 -5.62
N ASN A 183 28.03 5.84 -4.36
CA ASN A 183 29.23 6.05 -3.53
C ASN A 183 30.44 5.28 -4.07
N GLU A 184 30.24 4.05 -4.56
CA GLU A 184 31.29 3.27 -5.22
C GLU A 184 31.80 3.92 -6.52
N GLN A 185 30.93 4.58 -7.28
CA GLN A 185 31.30 5.27 -8.51
C GLN A 185 32.06 6.57 -8.21
N ALA A 186 31.60 7.33 -7.22
CA ALA A 186 32.28 8.53 -6.74
C ALA A 186 33.69 8.20 -6.20
N GLY A 187 33.83 7.11 -5.42
CA GLY A 187 35.12 6.66 -4.90
C GLY A 187 36.11 6.24 -6.01
N LYS A 188 35.62 5.63 -7.09
CA LYS A 188 36.46 5.26 -8.25
C LYS A 188 36.88 6.48 -9.09
N GLN A 189 36.03 7.50 -9.17
CA GLN A 189 36.37 8.77 -9.83
C GLN A 189 37.42 9.54 -9.02
N ALA A 190 37.22 9.66 -7.70
CA ALA A 190 38.19 10.30 -6.81
C ALA A 190 39.55 9.56 -6.76
N ALA A 191 39.56 8.23 -6.84
CA ALA A 191 40.80 7.44 -6.89
C ALA A 191 41.59 7.61 -8.20
N ASN A 192 40.95 8.07 -9.28
CA ASN A 192 41.61 8.40 -10.54
C ASN A 192 42.07 9.87 -10.62
N GLU A 193 41.77 10.70 -9.61
CA GLU A 193 41.94 12.16 -9.66
C GLU A 193 42.90 12.76 -8.58
N SER A 194 43.82 11.99 -7.96
CA SER A 194 44.78 12.55 -6.98
C SER A 194 46.25 12.15 -7.23
N PRO A 195 47.23 13.07 -7.06
CA PRO A 195 47.34 14.40 -7.67
C PRO A 195 48.44 14.41 -8.75
N ALA A 196 48.14 14.95 -9.93
CA ALA A 196 49.20 15.44 -10.81
C ALA A 196 49.70 16.78 -10.24
N THR A 197 51.00 16.87 -10.02
CA THR A 197 51.72 18.09 -9.62
C THR A 197 51.34 19.30 -10.48
N PRO A 198 51.22 20.50 -9.89
CA PRO A 198 50.87 21.70 -10.63
C PRO A 198 52.11 22.24 -11.33
N ASP A 199 52.14 22.16 -12.65
CA ASP A 199 52.90 23.07 -13.51
C ASP A 199 52.21 23.12 -14.86
N THR A 200 51.54 24.23 -15.16
CA THR A 200 51.59 24.99 -16.43
C THR A 200 50.37 25.92 -16.52
N GLU A 201 50.61 27.14 -16.07
CA GLU A 201 50.21 28.45 -16.57
C GLU A 201 49.32 28.55 -17.85
N LEU A 202 48.22 29.30 -17.68
CA LEU A 202 47.45 30.20 -18.58
C LEU A 202 47.00 29.72 -19.97
N LYS A 203 45.67 29.78 -20.19
CA LYS A 203 45.07 30.74 -21.14
C LYS A 203 43.58 30.97 -20.88
N GLU A 204 43.28 32.24 -20.69
CA GLU A 204 41.97 32.87 -20.61
C GLU A 204 41.45 33.08 -22.04
N GLU A 205 40.31 32.49 -22.41
CA GLU A 205 39.59 32.83 -23.65
C GLU A 205 38.08 32.88 -23.39
N THR A 206 37.65 34.13 -23.21
CA THR A 206 36.40 34.79 -23.63
C THR A 206 35.16 33.96 -23.96
N LEU A 207 34.10 34.33 -23.24
CA LEU A 207 32.68 34.13 -23.49
C LEU A 207 32.26 34.75 -24.83
N ASP A 208 31.73 33.95 -25.76
CA ASP A 208 30.85 34.47 -26.81
C ASP A 208 29.77 33.45 -27.23
N GLN A 209 28.64 34.03 -27.62
CA GLN A 209 27.30 33.46 -27.76
C GLN A 209 27.21 32.32 -28.79
N ILE A 210 26.44 31.27 -28.46
CA ILE A 210 25.91 30.33 -29.45
C ILE A 210 24.38 30.30 -29.38
N THR A 211 23.81 31.00 -30.36
CA THR A 211 22.44 30.95 -30.86
C THR A 211 21.96 29.52 -31.07
N ILE A 212 20.78 29.20 -30.53
CA ILE A 212 20.08 27.93 -30.75
C ILE A 212 19.57 27.91 -32.20
N SER A 213 20.31 27.26 -33.09
CA SER A 213 19.87 26.93 -34.45
C SER A 213 19.31 25.51 -34.46
N SER A 214 18.04 25.39 -34.83
CA SER A 214 17.33 24.14 -35.04
C SER A 214 17.88 23.41 -36.27
N ALA A 215 18.71 22.38 -36.06
CA ALA A 215 19.16 21.48 -37.12
C ALA A 215 18.85 20.01 -36.79
N LYS A 216 18.21 19.38 -37.77
CA LYS A 216 17.81 17.98 -37.91
C LYS A 216 18.92 17.00 -37.48
N PRO A 217 18.64 15.96 -36.67
CA PRO A 217 19.68 15.07 -36.19
C PRO A 217 20.19 14.14 -37.30
N GLU A 218 21.49 14.25 -37.60
CA GLU A 218 22.24 13.23 -38.34
C GLU A 218 22.44 11.98 -37.48
N PRO A 219 22.55 10.78 -38.09
CA PRO A 219 22.64 9.53 -37.36
C PRO A 219 23.95 9.41 -36.58
N VAL A 220 23.82 9.28 -35.25
CA VAL A 220 24.90 9.03 -34.32
C VAL A 220 25.67 7.76 -34.72
N LYS A 221 26.98 7.89 -34.95
CA LYS A 221 27.88 6.76 -35.20
C LYS A 221 27.86 5.80 -34.00
N PHE A 222 27.44 4.57 -34.25
CA PHE A 222 27.43 3.48 -33.27
C PHE A 222 28.85 3.19 -32.76
N ILE A 223 29.14 3.66 -31.54
CA ILE A 223 30.24 3.12 -30.74
C ILE A 223 29.82 1.69 -30.38
N LYS A 224 30.46 0.67 -30.97
CA LYS A 224 30.21 -0.74 -30.63
C LYS A 224 30.46 -0.95 -29.13
N PRO A 225 29.44 -1.14 -28.29
CA PRO A 225 29.67 -1.36 -26.88
C PRO A 225 30.28 -2.75 -26.67
N LYS A 226 31.27 -2.85 -25.78
CA LYS A 226 31.73 -4.14 -25.25
C LYS A 226 30.49 -4.91 -24.76
N ARG A 227 30.21 -6.06 -25.38
CA ARG A 227 28.96 -6.86 -25.32
C ARG A 227 28.34 -7.15 -23.94
N ARG A 228 29.01 -6.82 -22.82
CA ARG A 228 28.51 -7.06 -21.45
C ARG A 228 28.04 -5.81 -20.71
N LEU A 229 28.45 -4.60 -21.11
CA LEU A 229 27.90 -3.37 -20.53
C LEU A 229 26.50 -3.03 -21.08
N GLY A 230 26.26 -3.34 -22.37
CA GLY A 230 24.96 -3.10 -23.00
C GLY A 230 23.80 -3.89 -22.38
N ALA A 231 24.04 -5.15 -21.99
CA ALA A 231 23.02 -6.00 -21.39
C ALA A 231 22.58 -5.51 -19.99
N LYS A 232 23.50 -4.93 -19.21
CA LYS A 232 23.21 -4.41 -17.86
C LYS A 232 22.38 -3.13 -17.91
N LEU A 233 22.77 -2.19 -18.79
CA LEU A 233 22.02 -0.95 -19.00
C LEU A 233 20.61 -1.21 -19.57
N LEU A 234 20.46 -2.21 -20.44
CA LEU A 234 19.15 -2.60 -20.96
C LEU A 234 18.26 -3.24 -19.88
N ALA A 235 18.79 -4.11 -19.03
CA ALA A 235 18.01 -4.72 -17.94
C ALA A 235 17.52 -3.68 -16.92
N ALA A 236 18.39 -2.75 -16.52
CA ALA A 236 18.02 -1.66 -15.62
C ALA A 236 16.98 -0.72 -16.24
N ALA A 237 17.14 -0.33 -17.51
CA ALA A 237 16.17 0.51 -18.22
C ALA A 237 14.80 -0.17 -18.37
N VAL A 238 14.77 -1.48 -18.65
CA VAL A 238 13.52 -2.26 -18.74
C VAL A 238 12.84 -2.39 -17.37
N GLY A 239 13.60 -2.59 -16.29
CA GLY A 239 13.07 -2.62 -14.92
C GLY A 239 12.44 -1.29 -14.50
N VAL A 240 13.14 -0.18 -14.74
CA VAL A 240 12.62 1.18 -14.43
C VAL A 240 11.39 1.52 -15.28
N GLY A 241 11.42 1.20 -16.59
CA GLY A 241 10.28 1.41 -17.48
C GLY A 241 9.05 0.58 -17.10
N ALA A 242 9.25 -0.69 -16.73
CA ALA A 242 8.16 -1.56 -16.28
C ALA A 242 7.59 -1.11 -14.92
N GLY A 243 8.43 -0.62 -14.00
CA GLY A 243 8.00 -0.04 -12.73
C GLY A 243 7.18 1.24 -12.91
N ALA A 244 7.63 2.17 -13.74
CA ALA A 244 6.88 3.39 -14.06
C ALA A 244 5.55 3.09 -14.77
N TYR A 245 5.53 2.09 -15.65
CA TYR A 245 4.30 1.64 -16.32
C TYR A 245 3.31 0.99 -15.35
N ALA A 246 3.79 0.13 -14.44
CA ALA A 246 2.98 -0.45 -13.37
C ALA A 246 2.40 0.64 -12.44
N TYR A 247 3.20 1.66 -12.11
CA TYR A 247 2.75 2.79 -11.33
C TYR A 247 1.63 3.59 -12.02
N SER A 248 1.79 3.89 -13.32
CA SER A 248 0.78 4.58 -14.12
C SER A 248 -0.55 3.81 -14.18
N LEU A 249 -0.50 2.48 -14.35
CA LEU A 249 -1.69 1.62 -14.34
C LEU A 249 -2.40 1.63 -12.98
N ASN A 250 -1.65 1.62 -11.87
CA ASN A 250 -2.23 1.68 -10.53
C ASN A 250 -2.88 3.03 -10.25
N ASN A 251 -2.24 4.13 -10.66
CA ASN A 251 -2.78 5.48 -10.49
C ASN A 251 -4.08 5.67 -11.32
N ASN A 252 -4.09 5.18 -12.57
CA ASN A 252 -5.27 5.22 -13.42
C ASN A 252 -6.46 4.42 -12.83
N TYR A 253 -6.18 3.26 -12.22
CA TYR A 253 -7.20 2.48 -11.53
C TYR A 253 -7.79 3.24 -10.34
N GLN A 254 -6.93 3.83 -9.49
CA GLN A 254 -7.40 4.57 -8.31
C GLN A 254 -8.24 5.79 -8.69
N THR A 255 -7.81 6.59 -9.67
CA THR A 255 -8.61 7.72 -10.17
C THR A 255 -9.99 7.29 -10.65
N LYS A 256 -10.10 6.17 -11.37
CA LYS A 256 -11.38 5.64 -11.86
C LYS A 256 -12.26 5.10 -10.72
N LEU A 257 -11.63 4.49 -9.73
CA LEU A 257 -12.32 4.02 -8.52
C LEU A 257 -12.88 5.20 -7.72
N ASP A 258 -12.11 6.26 -7.54
CA ASP A 258 -12.54 7.50 -6.89
C ASP A 258 -13.67 8.18 -7.67
N GLU A 259 -13.59 8.17 -9.00
CA GLU A 259 -14.64 8.70 -9.87
C GLU A 259 -15.94 7.91 -9.74
N VAL A 260 -15.88 6.57 -9.71
CA VAL A 260 -17.04 5.71 -9.43
C VAL A 260 -17.63 5.99 -8.05
N ASN A 261 -16.79 6.11 -7.02
CA ASN A 261 -17.25 6.37 -5.66
C ASN A 261 -17.90 7.75 -5.54
N ARG A 262 -17.36 8.75 -6.24
CA ARG A 262 -17.92 10.10 -6.30
C ARG A 262 -19.26 10.11 -7.03
N ILE A 263 -19.35 9.46 -8.19
CA ILE A 263 -20.60 9.38 -8.96
C ILE A 263 -21.63 8.60 -8.13
N GLY A 264 -21.26 7.46 -7.55
CA GLY A 264 -22.13 6.66 -6.68
C GLY A 264 -22.74 7.50 -5.55
N LYS A 265 -21.94 8.30 -4.84
CA LYS A 265 -22.45 9.22 -3.80
C LYS A 265 -23.37 10.32 -4.32
N ALA A 266 -23.25 10.70 -5.59
CA ALA A 266 -24.07 11.74 -6.20
C ALA A 266 -25.40 11.19 -6.74
N VAL A 267 -25.40 9.97 -7.27
CA VAL A 267 -26.61 9.32 -7.84
C VAL A 267 -27.38 8.48 -6.83
N ASP A 268 -26.73 8.13 -5.71
CA ASP A 268 -27.31 7.43 -4.57
C ASP A 268 -26.88 8.18 -3.29
N SER A 269 -27.50 9.35 -3.08
CA SER A 269 -27.24 10.19 -1.90
C SER A 269 -27.71 9.54 -0.61
N ASP A 270 -28.69 8.66 -0.72
CA ASP A 270 -29.44 8.09 0.39
C ASP A 270 -28.84 6.73 0.83
N GLY A 271 -27.97 6.17 -0.02
CA GLY A 271 -27.24 4.93 0.20
C GLY A 271 -28.12 3.68 0.11
N ASP A 272 -29.25 3.77 -0.59
CA ASP A 272 -30.23 2.69 -0.72
C ASP A 272 -29.92 1.74 -1.89
N ASN A 273 -28.88 2.04 -2.68
CA ASN A 273 -28.46 1.35 -3.90
C ASN A 273 -29.50 1.36 -5.02
N VAL A 274 -30.42 2.34 -5.02
CA VAL A 274 -31.46 2.50 -6.03
C VAL A 274 -31.22 3.79 -6.82
N ILE A 275 -30.67 3.66 -8.03
CA ILE A 275 -30.52 4.80 -8.95
C ILE A 275 -31.83 5.01 -9.72
N LEU A 276 -32.59 6.04 -9.35
CA LEU A 276 -33.95 6.28 -9.86
C LEU A 276 -33.98 6.85 -11.29
N LEU A 277 -32.96 7.61 -11.70
CA LEU A 277 -32.92 8.24 -13.02
C LEU A 277 -32.11 7.39 -14.03
N PRO A 278 -32.69 7.05 -15.20
CA PRO A 278 -31.98 6.28 -16.23
C PRO A 278 -30.68 6.94 -16.73
N ALA A 279 -30.63 8.27 -16.78
CA ALA A 279 -29.43 9.00 -17.21
C ALA A 279 -28.28 8.88 -16.21
N GLU A 280 -28.60 8.91 -14.92
CA GLU A 280 -27.65 8.76 -13.80
C GLU A 280 -27.13 7.32 -13.71
N PHE A 281 -28.01 6.34 -13.93
CA PHE A 281 -27.62 4.94 -14.03
C PHE A 281 -26.62 4.71 -15.17
N ASN A 282 -26.85 5.29 -16.34
CA ASN A 282 -25.92 5.19 -17.48
C ASN A 282 -24.55 5.80 -17.17
N GLN A 283 -24.50 6.92 -16.43
CA GLN A 283 -23.24 7.53 -16.00
C GLN A 283 -22.49 6.66 -15.00
N TRP A 284 -23.18 6.16 -13.97
CA TRP A 284 -22.61 5.24 -13.00
C TRP A 284 -22.10 3.96 -13.66
N GLN A 285 -22.89 3.37 -14.56
CA GLN A 285 -22.53 2.16 -15.29
C GLN A 285 -21.30 2.37 -16.18
N THR A 286 -21.17 3.55 -16.82
CA THR A 286 -19.99 3.92 -17.63
C THR A 286 -18.74 4.02 -16.77
N ALA A 287 -18.82 4.69 -15.62
CA ALA A 287 -17.71 4.80 -14.68
C ALA A 287 -17.33 3.44 -14.07
N TYR A 288 -18.33 2.63 -13.73
CA TYR A 288 -18.15 1.27 -13.21
C TYR A 288 -17.48 0.36 -14.23
N LYS A 289 -17.91 0.41 -15.49
CA LYS A 289 -17.29 -0.30 -16.61
C LYS A 289 -15.84 0.15 -16.79
N ALA A 290 -15.57 1.45 -16.79
CA ALA A 290 -14.20 1.98 -16.90
C ALA A 290 -13.29 1.52 -15.75
N THR A 291 -13.82 1.43 -14.54
CA THR A 291 -13.10 0.91 -13.36
C THR A 291 -12.86 -0.60 -13.48
N THR A 292 -13.83 -1.34 -14.02
CA THR A 292 -13.71 -2.78 -14.28
C THR A 292 -12.70 -3.07 -15.39
N ASP A 293 -12.68 -2.26 -16.44
CA ASP A 293 -11.68 -2.34 -17.52
C ASP A 293 -10.27 -2.05 -16.98
N ALA A 294 -10.12 -1.02 -16.14
CA ALA A 294 -8.87 -0.73 -15.44
C ALA A 294 -8.46 -1.83 -14.44
N LYS A 295 -9.44 -2.50 -13.81
CA LYS A 295 -9.22 -3.68 -12.96
C LYS A 295 -8.77 -4.89 -13.80
N ASN A 296 -9.29 -5.09 -15.00
CA ASN A 296 -8.85 -6.14 -15.91
C ASN A 296 -7.43 -5.88 -16.44
N ASP A 297 -7.05 -4.60 -16.59
CA ASP A 297 -5.68 -4.17 -16.84
C ASP A 297 -4.73 -4.41 -15.65
N ARG A 298 -5.24 -4.76 -14.47
CA ARG A 298 -4.41 -5.24 -13.34
C ARG A 298 -3.64 -6.50 -13.69
N SER A 299 -4.12 -7.31 -14.63
CA SER A 299 -3.34 -8.42 -15.19
C SER A 299 -2.04 -7.91 -15.84
N LYS A 300 -2.11 -6.80 -16.59
CA LYS A 300 -0.95 -6.13 -17.20
C LYS A 300 -0.05 -5.50 -16.14
N PHE A 301 -0.61 -4.97 -15.06
CA PHE A 301 0.15 -4.52 -13.89
C PHE A 301 0.95 -5.68 -13.28
N MET A 302 0.33 -6.84 -13.02
CA MET A 302 1.00 -8.01 -12.46
C MET A 302 2.10 -8.53 -13.40
N THR A 303 1.87 -8.49 -14.71
CA THR A 303 2.89 -8.83 -15.71
C THR A 303 4.05 -7.83 -15.70
N ALA A 304 3.78 -6.52 -15.65
CA ALA A 304 4.82 -5.49 -15.55
C ALA A 304 5.63 -5.60 -14.25
N LEU A 305 4.96 -5.91 -13.13
CA LEU A 305 5.61 -6.17 -11.85
C LEU A 305 6.47 -7.43 -11.89
N GLY A 306 5.99 -8.50 -12.55
CA GLY A 306 6.74 -9.72 -12.78
C GLY A 306 7.97 -9.50 -13.66
N VAL A 307 7.86 -8.68 -14.71
CA VAL A 307 8.99 -8.29 -15.57
C VAL A 307 10.00 -7.44 -14.80
N ALA A 308 9.54 -6.48 -14.00
CA ALA A 308 10.42 -5.68 -13.13
C ALA A 308 11.15 -6.56 -12.09
N GLY A 309 10.43 -7.50 -11.47
CA GLY A 309 11.00 -8.49 -10.54
C GLY A 309 12.01 -9.43 -11.22
N ALA A 310 11.70 -9.93 -12.41
CA ALA A 310 12.62 -10.77 -13.18
C ALA A 310 13.88 -10.01 -13.62
N ALA A 311 13.77 -8.73 -14.00
CA ALA A 311 14.90 -7.88 -14.31
C ALA A 311 15.83 -7.70 -13.09
N ALA A 312 15.25 -7.45 -11.92
CA ALA A 312 16.01 -7.35 -10.66
C ALA A 312 16.73 -8.66 -10.29
N ILE A 313 16.04 -9.81 -10.43
CA ILE A 313 16.64 -11.14 -10.17
C ILE A 313 17.78 -11.43 -11.16
N THR A 314 17.60 -11.07 -12.44
CA THR A 314 18.62 -11.27 -13.47
C THR A 314 19.88 -10.46 -13.16
N GLU A 315 19.73 -9.23 -12.67
CA GLU A 315 20.85 -8.38 -12.28
C GLU A 315 21.63 -8.97 -11.09
N ILE A 316 20.92 -9.54 -10.11
CA ILE A 316 21.52 -10.24 -8.96
C ILE A 316 22.30 -11.48 -9.41
N ILE A 317 21.71 -12.31 -10.28
CA ILE A 317 22.38 -13.52 -10.81
C ILE A 317 23.63 -13.16 -11.63
N LEU A 318 23.59 -12.07 -12.39
CA LEU A 318 24.72 -11.60 -13.20
C LEU A 318 25.86 -11.00 -12.36
N PHE A 319 25.58 -10.63 -11.11
CA PHE A 319 26.55 -10.15 -10.13
C PHE A 319 27.10 -11.27 -9.22
N ALA A 320 26.29 -12.28 -8.89
CA ALA A 320 26.65 -13.34 -7.94
C ALA A 320 27.45 -14.50 -8.57
N LEU A 321 27.38 -14.70 -9.89
CA LEU A 321 28.14 -15.76 -10.55
C LEU A 321 29.63 -15.40 -10.62
N PRO A 322 30.54 -16.25 -10.11
CA PRO A 322 31.98 -16.01 -10.18
C PRO A 322 32.41 -15.87 -11.65
N LYS A 323 33.37 -14.97 -11.92
CA LYS A 323 34.04 -14.88 -13.23
C LYS A 323 34.46 -16.29 -13.59
N THR A 324 33.86 -16.88 -14.61
CA THR A 324 34.40 -18.10 -15.20
C THR A 324 35.81 -17.75 -15.66
N SER A 325 36.80 -18.19 -14.89
CA SER A 325 38.18 -18.22 -15.34
C SER A 325 38.13 -18.91 -16.69
N LYS A 326 38.68 -18.27 -17.72
CA LYS A 326 38.80 -18.88 -19.04
C LYS A 326 39.27 -20.31 -18.82
N PRO A 327 38.57 -21.34 -19.32
CA PRO A 327 38.98 -22.70 -19.07
C PRO A 327 40.39 -22.85 -19.65
N THR A 328 41.37 -23.01 -18.77
CA THR A 328 42.61 -23.72 -19.14
C THR A 328 42.17 -25.14 -19.36
N GLY A 329 41.96 -25.49 -20.62
CA GLY A 329 41.35 -26.74 -21.00
C GLY A 329 41.43 -26.92 -22.50
N ILE A 330 41.56 -28.18 -22.89
CA ILE A 330 41.56 -28.64 -24.26
C ILE A 330 40.29 -28.15 -24.96
N SER A 331 40.41 -27.31 -25.98
CA SER A 331 39.28 -26.97 -26.84
C SER A 331 39.35 -27.80 -28.12
N LEU A 332 38.32 -28.59 -28.38
CA LEU A 332 38.14 -29.32 -29.63
C LEU A 332 37.43 -28.39 -30.63
N GLY A 333 38.16 -27.99 -31.67
CA GLY A 333 37.62 -27.18 -32.77
C GLY A 333 37.60 -27.95 -34.07
N SER A 334 36.62 -27.67 -34.92
CA SER A 334 36.62 -28.19 -36.30
C SER A 334 37.68 -27.41 -37.10
N ALA A 335 38.61 -28.13 -37.73
CA ALA A 335 39.62 -27.51 -38.58
C ALA A 335 38.96 -27.08 -39.90
N THR A 336 38.88 -25.78 -40.15
CA THR A 336 38.24 -25.21 -41.36
C THR A 336 38.94 -25.57 -42.68
N GLN A 337 40.05 -26.31 -42.62
CA GLN A 337 40.82 -26.74 -43.81
C GLN A 337 41.09 -28.26 -43.85
N SER A 338 40.55 -29.05 -42.91
CA SER A 338 40.73 -30.51 -42.94
C SER A 338 39.62 -31.22 -42.17
N SER A 339 39.21 -32.41 -42.64
CA SER A 339 38.23 -33.31 -42.00
C SER A 339 38.80 -33.97 -40.72
N GLY A 340 39.35 -33.18 -39.81
CA GLY A 340 40.00 -33.64 -38.58
C GLY A 340 39.64 -32.74 -37.39
N LEU A 341 39.60 -33.35 -36.20
CA LEU A 341 39.40 -32.64 -34.94
C LEU A 341 40.72 -32.01 -34.49
N ALA A 342 40.77 -30.68 -34.42
CA ALA A 342 41.93 -29.97 -33.90
C ALA A 342 41.81 -29.84 -32.38
N VAL A 343 42.74 -30.46 -31.67
CA VAL A 343 42.92 -30.34 -30.22
C VAL A 343 43.80 -29.12 -29.96
N ARG A 344 43.23 -28.01 -29.48
CA ARG A 344 44.01 -26.82 -29.13
C ARG A 344 44.21 -26.77 -27.61
N TYR A 345 45.47 -26.76 -27.19
CA TYR A 345 45.85 -26.54 -25.80
C TYR A 345 46.52 -25.16 -25.66
N ILE A 346 46.10 -24.38 -24.66
CA ILE A 346 46.65 -23.05 -24.40
C ILE A 346 47.38 -23.12 -23.06
N PHE A 347 48.71 -23.02 -23.11
CA PHE A 347 49.53 -22.85 -21.90
C PHE A 347 49.50 -21.39 -21.44
N LYS A 348 49.68 -21.18 -20.13
CA LYS A 348 49.87 -19.85 -19.53
C LYS A 348 51.33 -19.46 -19.59
#